data_AF-A0AAE0LA09-F1
#
_entry.id   AF-A0AAE0LA09-F1
#
_cell.length_a   1.000
_cell.length_b   1.000
_cell.length_c   1.000
_cell.angle_alpha   90.00
_cell.angle_beta   90.00
_cell.angle_gamma   90.00
#
_symmetry.space_group_name_H-M   'P 1'
#
loop_
_entity.id
_entity.type
_entity.pdbx_description
1 polymer ?
#
loop_
_entity_poly.entity_id
_entity_poly.type
_entity_poly.pdbx_seq_one_letter_code
_entity_poly.pdbx_strand_id
1 'polypeptide(L)'
;LRVAYLSSDLRDHPVGKLTASLFKLHDRGQFHVLCFQAGLGEDSALQREIKQNCDSFQILPDEMTDVEVASAIHKARPHIIVELNALTRGGRHGALAMRPAPLQISFLGSSGPTGMGHIDYIVADRVVAPPHLQEQHYIEPLIRLPNSFLAASTPQPHPGVYPHAASTPQPHPGVYPHAQPGTLSRTPAYTRT
;
A
#
# COMPACT_ATOMS: atom_id res chain seq x y z
N LEU A 1 1.58 20.98 0.69
CA LEU A 1 0.87 19.94 1.46
C LEU A 1 1.89 19.06 2.18
N ARG A 2 1.64 18.63 3.43
CA ARG A 2 2.55 17.71 4.16
C ARG A 2 1.93 16.32 4.21
N VAL A 3 2.62 15.33 3.65
CA VAL A 3 2.16 13.94 3.56
C VAL A 3 3.11 13.09 4.38
N ALA A 4 2.58 12.45 5.43
CA ALA A 4 3.31 11.48 6.22
C ALA A 4 3.08 10.06 5.70
N TYR A 5 4.12 9.25 5.73
CA TYR A 5 4.07 7.81 5.48
C TYR A 5 4.49 7.09 6.76
N LEU A 6 3.66 6.18 7.24
CA LEU A 6 3.92 5.39 8.43
C LEU A 6 3.99 3.91 8.06
N SER A 7 5.12 3.28 8.37
CA SER A 7 5.29 1.85 8.17
C SER A 7 6.33 1.27 9.11
N SER A 8 6.23 -0.01 9.48
CA SER A 8 7.36 -0.76 10.05
C SER A 8 8.36 -1.27 9.01
N ASP A 9 8.12 -0.98 7.73
CA ASP A 9 8.77 -1.67 6.62
C ASP A 9 9.42 -0.75 5.58
N LEU A 10 9.78 0.48 5.97
CA LEU A 10 10.64 1.38 5.19
C LEU A 10 12.12 0.93 5.27
N ARG A 11 12.37 -0.32 4.88
CA ARG A 11 13.66 -1.03 4.92
C ARG A 11 13.68 -2.10 3.84
N ASP A 12 14.62 -3.04 3.91
CA ASP A 12 14.66 -4.19 2.98
C ASP A 12 13.47 -5.15 3.23
N HIS A 13 12.31 -4.74 2.72
CA HIS A 13 11.01 -5.39 2.85
C HIS A 13 10.18 -5.11 1.58
N PRO A 14 9.23 -5.97 1.18
CA PRO A 14 8.36 -5.73 0.03
C PRO A 14 7.75 -4.33 -0.01
N VAL A 15 7.18 -3.84 1.11
CA VAL A 15 6.62 -2.48 1.18
C VAL A 15 7.67 -1.41 0.86
N GLY A 16 8.84 -1.46 1.51
CA GLY A 16 9.94 -0.54 1.22
C GLY A 16 10.39 -0.61 -0.24
N LYS A 17 10.49 -1.81 -0.82
CA LYS A 17 10.87 -2.00 -2.24
C LYS A 17 9.86 -1.41 -3.19
N LEU A 18 8.57 -1.62 -2.95
CA LEU A 18 7.49 -1.11 -3.80
C LEU A 18 7.35 0.42 -3.70
N THR A 19 7.70 1.01 -2.55
CA THR A 19 7.48 2.43 -2.27
C THR A 19 8.73 3.31 -2.39
N ALA A 20 9.94 2.77 -2.49
CA ALA A 20 11.16 3.60 -2.50
C ALA A 20 11.15 4.72 -3.55
N SER A 21 10.73 4.44 -4.78
CA SER A 21 10.62 5.45 -5.83
C SER A 21 9.49 6.46 -5.58
N LEU A 22 8.43 6.10 -4.84
CA LEU A 22 7.32 7.00 -4.52
C LEU A 22 7.82 8.25 -3.79
N PHE A 23 8.70 8.07 -2.80
CA PHE A 23 9.24 9.18 -2.02
C PHE A 23 10.04 10.13 -2.92
N LYS A 24 10.87 9.59 -3.81
CA LYS A 24 11.65 10.38 -4.78
C LYS A 24 10.78 11.17 -5.76
N LEU A 25 9.68 10.60 -6.21
CA LEU A 25 8.86 11.14 -7.32
C LEU A 25 7.82 12.18 -6.90
N HIS A 26 7.62 12.41 -5.60
CA HIS A 26 6.78 13.51 -5.12
C HIS A 26 7.32 14.87 -5.61
N ASP A 27 6.45 15.70 -6.19
CA ASP A 27 6.78 17.08 -6.53
C ASP A 27 7.02 17.91 -5.26
N ARG A 28 8.27 18.26 -4.98
CA ARG A 28 8.65 19.01 -3.78
C ARG A 28 8.23 20.48 -3.78
N GLY A 29 7.80 21.02 -4.92
CA GLY A 29 7.13 22.32 -4.98
C GLY A 29 5.72 22.28 -4.36
N GLN A 30 5.10 21.09 -4.29
CA GLN A 30 3.72 20.92 -3.81
C GLN A 30 3.63 20.09 -2.52
N PHE A 31 4.53 19.12 -2.34
CA PHE A 31 4.49 18.16 -1.25
C PHE A 31 5.75 18.19 -0.40
N HIS A 32 5.57 18.12 0.91
CA HIS A 32 6.62 17.88 1.88
C HIS A 32 6.40 16.49 2.49
N VAL A 33 7.35 15.60 2.25
CA VAL A 33 7.23 14.15 2.48
C VAL A 33 7.91 13.77 3.78
N LEU A 34 7.11 13.30 4.73
CA LEU A 34 7.55 12.84 6.05
C LEU A 34 7.47 11.31 6.08
N CYS A 35 8.50 10.64 6.57
CA CYS A 35 8.53 9.20 6.72
C CYS A 35 8.73 8.82 8.19
N PHE A 36 7.89 7.92 8.69
CA PHE A 36 7.94 7.37 10.04
C PHE A 36 8.14 5.86 9.93
N GLN A 37 9.32 5.40 10.33
CA GLN A 37 9.65 3.99 10.44
C GLN A 37 9.31 3.51 11.86
N ALA A 38 8.31 2.65 12.00
CA ALA A 38 7.98 2.01 13.26
C ALA A 38 8.93 0.85 13.56
N GLY A 39 9.48 0.84 14.77
CA GLY A 39 10.46 -0.13 15.23
C GLY A 39 11.87 0.15 14.70
N LEU A 40 12.84 -0.45 15.39
CA LEU A 40 14.25 -0.40 15.01
C LEU A 40 14.46 -1.32 13.80
N GLY A 41 14.18 -0.78 12.60
CA GLY A 41 14.53 -1.44 11.35
C GLY A 41 16.05 -1.55 11.19
N GLU A 42 16.52 -2.57 10.48
CA GLU A 42 17.92 -2.65 10.06
C GLU A 42 18.30 -1.42 9.21
N ASP A 43 19.51 -0.89 9.38
CA ASP A 43 20.05 0.18 8.53
C ASP A 43 20.45 -0.39 7.16
N SER A 44 19.44 -0.77 6.38
CA SER A 44 19.61 -1.32 5.05
C SER A 44 19.93 -0.23 4.03
N ALA A 45 20.53 -0.62 2.91
CA ALA A 45 20.79 0.31 1.80
C ALA A 45 19.49 0.98 1.32
N LEU A 46 18.39 0.22 1.30
CA LEU A 46 17.07 0.72 0.91
C LEU A 46 16.51 1.72 1.91
N GLN A 47 16.68 1.50 3.22
CA GLN A 47 16.27 2.49 4.23
C GLN A 47 17.07 3.80 4.06
N ARG A 48 18.37 3.70 3.81
CA ARG A 48 19.22 4.89 3.54
C ARG A 48 18.78 5.63 2.28
N GLU A 49 18.42 4.91 1.21
CA GLU A 49 17.84 5.51 0.01
C GLU A 49 16.52 6.24 0.32
N ILE A 50 15.60 5.61 1.05
CA ILE A 50 14.33 6.24 1.44
C ILE A 50 14.60 7.51 2.27
N LYS A 51 15.48 7.43 3.27
CA LYS A 51 15.91 8.58 4.10
C LYS A 51 16.38 9.77 3.25
N GLN A 52 17.15 9.52 2.21
CA GLN A 52 17.67 10.56 1.30
C GLN A 52 16.61 11.14 0.36
N ASN A 53 15.53 10.41 0.10
CA ASN A 53 14.48 10.79 -0.85
C ASN A 53 13.19 11.26 -0.17
N CYS A 54 13.23 11.59 1.13
CA CYS A 54 12.15 12.23 1.86
C CYS A 54 12.66 13.50 2.57
N ASP A 55 11.76 14.43 2.92
CA ASP A 55 12.13 15.67 3.58
C ASP A 55 12.43 15.48 5.06
N SER A 56 11.88 14.42 5.67
CA SER A 56 12.20 14.00 7.03
C SER A 56 11.97 12.50 7.20
N PHE A 57 12.91 11.83 7.86
CA PHE A 57 12.79 10.42 8.22
C PHE A 57 12.99 10.26 9.72
N GLN A 58 11.99 9.73 10.41
CA GLN A 58 12.04 9.48 11.84
C GLN A 58 11.88 7.98 12.11
N ILE A 59 12.81 7.42 12.87
CA ILE A 59 12.65 6.09 13.47
C ILE A 59 11.88 6.27 14.78
N LEU A 60 10.84 5.46 14.97
CA LEU A 60 10.01 5.39 16.16
C LEU A 60 10.35 4.08 16.88
N PRO A 61 11.18 4.10 17.93
CA PRO A 61 11.60 2.88 18.64
C PRO A 61 10.44 2.03 19.13
N ASP A 62 10.68 0.73 19.30
CA ASP A 62 9.63 -0.22 19.66
C ASP A 62 8.99 0.10 21.03
N GLU A 63 9.78 0.68 21.93
CA GLU A 63 9.40 1.07 23.28
C GLU A 63 8.46 2.27 23.34
N MET A 64 8.36 3.06 22.26
CA MET A 64 7.40 4.17 22.22
C MET A 64 5.97 3.63 22.31
N THR A 65 5.22 4.17 23.25
CA THR A 65 3.78 3.97 23.35
C THR A 65 3.06 4.57 22.16
N ASP A 66 1.84 4.11 21.89
CA ASP A 66 1.00 4.69 20.84
C ASP A 66 0.73 6.19 21.04
N VAL A 67 0.68 6.65 22.30
CA VAL A 67 0.51 8.08 22.65
C VAL A 67 1.74 8.88 22.22
N GLU A 68 2.94 8.36 22.49
CA GLU A 68 4.18 9.01 22.10
C GLU A 68 4.36 9.02 20.58
N VAL A 69 4.01 7.93 19.91
CA VAL A 69 4.01 7.84 18.44
C VAL A 69 3.03 8.86 17.85
N ALA A 70 1.78 8.90 18.33
CA ALA A 70 0.79 9.87 17.88
C ALA A 70 1.27 11.31 18.12
N SER A 71 1.88 11.59 19.29
CA SER A 71 2.45 12.90 19.61
C SER A 71 3.58 13.29 18.65
N ALA A 72 4.50 12.37 18.34
CA ALA A 72 5.60 12.62 17.41
C ALA A 72 5.08 12.95 16.00
N ILE A 73 4.14 12.15 15.49
CA ILE A 73 3.49 12.39 14.19
C ILE A 73 2.75 13.73 14.20
N HIS A 74 1.96 14.01 15.24
CA HIS A 74 1.19 15.24 15.36
C HIS A 74 2.07 16.50 15.40
N LYS A 75 3.21 16.45 16.11
CA LYS A 75 4.19 17.55 16.13
C LYS A 75 4.77 17.87 14.75
N ALA A 76 4.88 16.85 13.89
CA ALA A 76 5.26 17.03 12.50
C ALA A 76 4.13 17.62 11.63
N ARG A 77 2.93 17.86 12.18
CA ARG A 77 1.78 18.52 11.54
C ARG A 77 1.48 18.03 10.11
N PRO A 78 1.40 16.72 9.85
CA PRO A 78 0.97 16.22 8.54
C PRO A 78 -0.48 16.63 8.27
N HIS A 79 -0.79 16.90 7.00
CA HIS A 79 -2.16 17.11 6.55
C HIS A 79 -2.83 15.76 6.24
N ILE A 80 -2.03 14.82 5.73
CA ILE A 80 -2.43 13.47 5.38
C ILE A 80 -1.39 12.52 5.96
N ILE A 81 -1.84 11.42 6.57
CA ILE A 81 -1.00 10.26 6.88
C ILE A 81 -1.43 9.08 6.01
N VAL A 82 -0.45 8.44 5.38
CA VAL A 82 -0.59 7.22 4.60
C VAL A 82 0.04 6.09 5.40
N GLU A 83 -0.81 5.20 5.90
CA GLU A 83 -0.47 4.01 6.64
C GLU A 83 -0.21 2.86 5.66
N LEU A 84 0.94 2.17 5.81
CA LEU A 84 1.42 1.18 4.83
C LEU A 84 1.47 -0.28 5.31
N ASN A 85 1.13 -0.55 6.57
CA ASN A 85 1.08 -1.90 7.12
C ASN A 85 -0.28 -2.57 6.91
N ALA A 86 -1.39 -1.81 6.86
CA ALA A 86 -2.74 -2.34 7.01
C ALA A 86 -2.80 -3.34 8.19
N LEU A 87 -3.43 -4.51 8.05
CA LEU A 87 -3.55 -5.50 9.13
C LEU A 87 -2.28 -6.35 9.37
N THR A 88 -1.11 -5.90 8.91
CA THR A 88 0.15 -6.64 9.11
C THR A 88 0.86 -6.25 10.41
N ARG A 89 1.82 -7.09 10.82
CA ARG A 89 2.59 -6.87 12.05
C ARG A 89 3.36 -5.55 11.98
N GLY A 90 3.40 -4.84 13.11
CA GLY A 90 4.17 -3.60 13.26
C GLY A 90 3.38 -2.33 12.96
N GLY A 91 2.13 -2.45 12.49
CA GLY A 91 1.21 -1.34 12.36
C GLY A 91 0.95 -0.65 13.71
N ARG A 92 1.08 0.67 13.74
CA ARG A 92 0.84 1.52 14.93
C ARG A 92 -0.59 2.04 14.96
N HIS A 93 -1.56 1.14 14.84
CA HIS A 93 -2.99 1.50 14.72
C HIS A 93 -3.55 2.18 15.97
N GLY A 94 -3.02 1.86 17.17
CA GLY A 94 -3.40 2.58 18.39
C GLY A 94 -3.01 4.05 18.32
N ALA A 95 -1.85 4.38 17.74
CA ALA A 95 -1.45 5.77 17.51
C ALA A 95 -2.36 6.46 16.48
N LEU A 96 -2.71 5.75 15.39
CA LEU A 96 -3.63 6.28 14.37
C LEU A 96 -5.05 6.48 14.88
N ALA A 97 -5.52 5.66 15.83
CA ALA A 97 -6.81 5.84 16.48
C ALA A 97 -6.90 7.18 17.24
N MET A 98 -5.77 7.77 17.66
CA MET A 98 -5.70 9.10 18.28
C MET A 98 -5.73 10.25 17.25
N ARG A 99 -5.81 9.93 15.96
CA ARG A 99 -5.91 10.88 14.84
C ARG A 99 -4.82 11.96 14.82
N PRO A 100 -3.53 11.59 14.76
CA PRO A 100 -2.43 12.56 14.69
C PRO A 100 -2.43 13.43 13.43
N ALA A 101 -3.18 13.05 12.39
CA ALA A 101 -3.44 13.82 11.18
C ALA A 101 -4.95 13.95 10.91
N PRO A 102 -5.40 15.03 10.24
CA PRO A 102 -6.81 15.19 9.87
C PRO A 102 -7.33 14.08 8.94
N LEU A 103 -6.52 13.66 7.96
CA LEU A 103 -6.83 12.60 7.00
C LEU A 103 -5.88 11.42 7.15
N GLN A 104 -6.42 10.21 7.26
CA GLN A 104 -5.69 8.97 7.39
C GLN A 104 -6.11 7.99 6.29
N ILE A 105 -5.14 7.51 5.53
CA ILE A 105 -5.34 6.67 4.35
C ILE A 105 -4.55 5.37 4.54
N SER A 106 -5.14 4.22 4.26
CA SER A 106 -4.39 2.96 4.18
C SER A 106 -4.03 2.64 2.73
N PHE A 107 -2.81 2.15 2.51
CA PHE A 107 -2.26 1.85 1.20
C PHE A 107 -1.25 0.68 1.23
N LEU A 108 -1.31 -0.23 0.25
CA LEU A 108 -0.38 -1.35 0.01
C LEU A 108 -0.28 -2.47 1.06
N GLY A 109 -0.52 -2.20 2.35
CA GLY A 109 -0.36 -3.21 3.40
C GLY A 109 -1.35 -4.37 3.31
N SER A 110 -2.48 -4.16 2.65
CA SER A 110 -3.52 -5.15 2.37
C SER A 110 -4.21 -4.80 1.04
N SER A 111 -4.76 -5.80 0.36
CA SER A 111 -5.58 -5.64 -0.85
C SER A 111 -7.09 -5.64 -0.55
N GLY A 112 -7.48 -5.39 0.70
CA GLY A 112 -8.87 -5.42 1.16
C GLY A 112 -9.17 -4.37 2.23
N PRO A 113 -10.40 -4.35 2.77
CA PRO A 113 -10.79 -3.42 3.83
C PRO A 113 -9.92 -3.58 5.08
N THR A 114 -9.76 -2.52 5.85
CA THR A 114 -9.02 -2.57 7.12
C THR A 114 -9.94 -2.87 8.31
N GLY A 115 -11.22 -2.49 8.22
CA GLY A 115 -12.14 -2.62 9.35
C GLY A 115 -11.92 -1.56 10.45
N MET A 116 -11.02 -0.60 10.22
CA MET A 116 -10.59 0.37 11.24
C MET A 116 -11.36 1.68 11.10
N GLY A 117 -12.18 2.02 12.09
CA GLY A 117 -12.99 3.25 12.08
C GLY A 117 -12.21 4.58 12.12
N HIS A 118 -10.87 4.52 12.19
CA HIS A 118 -9.98 5.68 12.14
C HIS A 118 -9.26 5.83 10.79
N ILE A 119 -9.47 4.92 9.83
CA ILE A 119 -8.98 5.05 8.45
C ILE A 119 -10.10 5.66 7.61
N ASP A 120 -9.82 6.80 6.97
CA ASP A 120 -10.83 7.55 6.22
C ASP A 120 -10.95 7.06 4.77
N TYR A 121 -9.85 6.52 4.20
CA TYR A 121 -9.82 6.02 2.83
C TYR A 121 -8.87 4.84 2.67
N ILE A 122 -9.14 3.99 1.68
CA ILE A 122 -8.20 2.99 1.18
C ILE A 122 -7.87 3.29 -0.28
N VAL A 123 -6.59 3.25 -0.62
CA VAL A 123 -6.15 3.33 -2.02
C VAL A 123 -6.25 1.95 -2.67
N ALA A 124 -7.00 1.87 -3.77
CA ALA A 124 -7.24 0.66 -4.54
C ALA A 124 -7.27 0.96 -6.04
N ASP A 125 -7.61 -0.05 -6.85
CA ASP A 125 -7.90 0.11 -8.28
C ASP A 125 -9.17 -0.65 -8.68
N ARG A 126 -9.47 -0.63 -9.99
CA ARG A 126 -10.68 -1.26 -10.54
C ARG A 126 -10.56 -2.78 -10.65
N VAL A 127 -9.36 -3.33 -10.58
CA VAL A 127 -9.10 -4.77 -10.69
C VAL A 127 -9.30 -5.44 -9.34
N VAL A 128 -8.66 -4.93 -8.28
CA VAL A 128 -8.72 -5.55 -6.94
C VAL A 128 -9.97 -5.20 -6.17
N ALA A 129 -10.58 -4.05 -6.43
CA ALA A 129 -11.79 -3.61 -5.75
C ALA A 129 -12.87 -3.14 -6.74
N PRO A 130 -13.36 -3.93 -7.71
CA PRO A 130 -14.33 -3.48 -8.71
C PRO A 130 -15.50 -2.64 -8.13
N PRO A 131 -16.01 -1.61 -8.85
CA PRO A 131 -17.03 -0.69 -8.30
C PRO A 131 -18.25 -1.37 -7.68
N HIS A 132 -18.70 -2.49 -8.26
CA HIS A 132 -19.87 -3.24 -7.78
C HIS A 132 -19.64 -3.98 -6.46
N LEU A 133 -18.39 -4.16 -6.01
CA LEU A 133 -18.04 -4.82 -4.75
C LEU A 133 -17.88 -3.83 -3.58
N GLN A 134 -17.87 -2.53 -3.86
CA GLN A 134 -17.56 -1.51 -2.83
C GLN A 134 -18.57 -1.52 -1.68
N GLU A 135 -19.86 -1.36 -1.97
CA GLU A 135 -20.92 -1.31 -0.94
C GLU A 135 -21.06 -2.61 -0.14
N GLN A 136 -20.61 -3.74 -0.70
CA GLN A 136 -20.76 -5.06 -0.09
C GLN A 136 -19.56 -5.43 0.79
N HIS A 137 -18.36 -4.95 0.47
CA HIS A 137 -17.12 -5.47 1.06
C HIS A 137 -16.21 -4.40 1.68
N TYR A 138 -16.48 -3.11 1.49
CA TYR A 138 -15.64 -2.03 2.02
C TYR A 138 -16.43 -1.10 2.93
N ILE A 139 -15.92 -0.92 4.16
CA ILE A 139 -16.47 0.09 5.08
C ILE A 139 -15.84 1.45 4.82
N GLU A 140 -14.59 1.47 4.35
CA GLU A 140 -13.85 2.67 4.02
C GLU A 140 -14.14 3.09 2.58
N PRO A 141 -14.36 4.39 2.32
CA PRO A 141 -14.36 4.93 0.97
C PRO A 141 -13.07 4.62 0.20
N LEU A 142 -13.20 4.32 -1.10
CA LEU A 142 -12.07 3.94 -1.94
C LEU A 142 -11.56 5.11 -2.77
N ILE A 143 -10.25 5.36 -2.70
CA ILE A 143 -9.51 6.18 -3.67
C ILE A 143 -9.03 5.24 -4.77
N ARG A 144 -9.58 5.39 -5.98
CA ARG A 144 -9.28 4.50 -7.11
C ARG A 144 -8.22 5.12 -8.01
N LEU A 145 -7.05 4.49 -8.07
CA LEU A 145 -6.04 4.87 -9.05
C LEU A 145 -6.50 4.47 -10.46
N PRO A 146 -6.10 5.22 -11.50
CA PRO A 146 -6.57 4.97 -12.88
C PRO A 146 -6.09 3.63 -13.44
N ASN A 147 -4.91 3.16 -12.99
CA ASN A 147 -4.26 1.96 -13.50
C ASN A 147 -4.19 0.88 -12.42
N SER A 148 -3.09 0.84 -11.66
CA SER A 148 -2.81 -0.15 -10.62
C SER A 148 -2.61 0.55 -9.28
N PHE A 149 -3.14 -0.03 -8.22
CA PHE A 149 -2.84 0.40 -6.84
C PHE A 149 -1.43 -0.03 -6.41
N LEU A 150 -0.92 -1.14 -6.96
CA LEU A 150 0.44 -1.59 -6.69
C LEU A 150 1.44 -0.55 -7.19
N ALA A 151 2.17 0.05 -6.25
CA ALA A 151 3.35 0.84 -6.56
C ALA A 151 4.47 -0.13 -6.97
N ALA A 152 5.22 0.21 -8.02
CA ALA A 152 6.43 -0.51 -8.39
C ALA A 152 7.56 0.53 -8.46
N SER A 153 8.59 0.35 -7.64
CA SER A 153 9.81 1.14 -7.82
C SER A 153 10.48 0.75 -9.11
N THR A 154 11.11 1.73 -9.77
CA THR A 154 11.91 1.46 -10.96
C THR A 154 12.96 0.41 -10.60
N PRO A 155 13.02 -0.73 -11.30
CA PRO A 155 13.97 -1.77 -10.97
C PRO A 155 15.39 -1.19 -11.03
N GLN A 156 16.12 -1.28 -9.92
CA GLN A 156 17.56 -1.13 -9.96
C GLN A 156 18.09 -2.29 -10.82
N PRO A 157 18.98 -2.05 -11.79
CA PRO A 157 19.53 -3.12 -12.60
C PRO A 157 20.22 -4.13 -11.67
N HIS A 158 19.64 -5.34 -11.56
CA HIS A 158 20.29 -6.43 -10.85
C HIS A 158 21.50 -6.89 -11.67
N PRO A 159 22.70 -7.01 -11.08
CA PRO A 159 23.83 -7.63 -11.76
C PRO A 159 23.43 -9.06 -12.14
N GLY A 160 23.35 -9.35 -13.44
CA GLY A 160 22.96 -10.66 -13.97
C GLY A 160 21.52 -10.81 -14.44
N VAL A 161 20.65 -9.81 -14.24
CA VAL A 161 19.32 -9.77 -14.89
C VAL A 161 19.45 -8.87 -16.12
N TYR A 162 19.80 -9.48 -17.25
CA TYR A 162 19.69 -8.82 -18.54
C TYR A 162 18.21 -8.61 -18.86
N PRO A 163 17.81 -7.51 -19.53
CA PRO A 163 16.48 -7.45 -20.09
C PRO A 163 16.31 -8.69 -20.96
N HIS A 164 15.22 -9.43 -20.77
CA HIS A 164 14.78 -10.34 -21.82
C HIS A 164 14.74 -9.47 -23.08
N ALA A 165 15.65 -9.75 -24.03
CA ALA A 165 15.56 -9.18 -25.36
C ALA A 165 14.10 -9.32 -25.75
N ALA A 166 13.46 -8.23 -26.20
CA ALA A 166 12.06 -8.22 -26.57
C ALA A 166 11.84 -9.26 -27.67
N SER A 167 11.64 -10.52 -27.30
CA SER A 167 11.13 -11.54 -28.17
C SER A 167 9.68 -11.18 -28.30
N THR A 168 9.35 -10.59 -29.45
CA THR A 168 8.01 -10.44 -29.97
C THR A 168 7.19 -11.66 -29.51
N PRO A 169 6.10 -11.49 -28.74
CA PRO A 169 5.33 -12.63 -28.28
C PRO A 169 4.84 -13.38 -29.52
N GLN A 170 5.38 -14.57 -29.76
CA GLN A 170 4.79 -15.45 -30.76
C GLN A 170 3.45 -15.93 -30.21
N PRO A 171 2.37 -15.86 -30.99
CA PRO A 171 1.08 -16.39 -30.55
C PRO A 171 1.23 -17.90 -30.34
N HIS A 172 1.19 -18.34 -29.08
CA HIS A 172 1.09 -19.76 -28.77
C HIS A 172 -0.28 -20.26 -29.23
N PRO A 173 -0.36 -21.26 -30.12
CA PRO A 173 -1.63 -21.85 -30.50
C PRO A 173 -2.12 -22.72 -29.35
N GLY A 174 -3.06 -22.16 -28.58
CA GLY A 174 -3.89 -22.89 -27.64
C GLY A 174 -3.37 -22.87 -26.20
N VAL A 175 -3.96 -22.02 -25.37
CA VAL A 175 -4.75 -22.41 -24.18
C VAL A 175 -5.65 -21.22 -23.83
N TYR A 176 -6.81 -21.14 -24.47
CA TYR A 176 -8.07 -20.62 -23.91
C TYR A 176 -9.18 -21.05 -24.87
N PRO A 177 -9.87 -22.18 -24.65
CA PRO A 177 -11.10 -22.41 -25.37
C PRO A 177 -12.09 -21.34 -24.92
N HIS A 178 -12.48 -20.49 -25.87
CA HIS A 178 -13.64 -19.62 -25.76
C HIS A 178 -14.81 -20.41 -25.17
N ALA A 179 -15.27 -20.03 -23.97
CA ALA A 179 -16.57 -20.45 -23.50
C ALA A 179 -17.61 -19.77 -24.40
N GLN A 180 -18.18 -20.53 -25.35
CA GLN A 180 -19.40 -20.09 -26.03
C GLN A 180 -20.57 -20.12 -25.04
N PRO A 181 -21.52 -19.18 -25.15
CA PRO A 181 -22.70 -19.17 -24.29
C PRO A 181 -23.64 -20.32 -24.69
N GLY A 182 -23.56 -21.44 -23.98
CA GLY A 182 -24.43 -22.61 -24.15
C GLY A 182 -25.29 -22.85 -22.90
N THR A 183 -26.59 -22.60 -23.04
CA THR A 183 -27.75 -23.19 -22.32
C THR A 183 -27.46 -23.93 -21.00
N LEU A 184 -27.87 -23.32 -19.89
CA LEU A 184 -28.06 -23.98 -18.60
C LEU A 184 -29.21 -25.01 -18.70
N SER A 185 -28.84 -26.28 -18.90
CA SER A 185 -29.73 -27.41 -18.66
C SER A 185 -29.92 -27.57 -17.15
N ARG A 186 -31.17 -27.43 -16.69
CA ARG A 186 -31.59 -27.74 -15.32
C ARG A 186 -31.44 -29.24 -15.03
N THR A 187 -30.84 -29.58 -13.91
CA THR A 187 -30.97 -30.88 -13.24
C THR A 187 -31.16 -30.67 -11.73
N PRO A 188 -31.81 -31.62 -11.01
CA PRO A 188 -32.83 -31.29 -10.04
C PRO A 188 -32.36 -31.34 -8.58
N ALA A 189 -33.27 -30.89 -7.72
CA ALA A 189 -33.16 -30.66 -6.29
C ALA A 189 -32.54 -31.81 -5.47
N TYR A 190 -31.76 -31.41 -4.48
CA TYR A 190 -31.20 -32.24 -3.42
C TYR A 190 -32.27 -32.53 -2.37
N THR A 191 -32.67 -33.79 -2.21
CA THR A 191 -33.57 -34.25 -1.13
C THR A 191 -32.77 -34.41 0.15
N ARG A 192 -33.25 -33.79 1.24
CA ARG A 192 -32.78 -33.99 2.62
C ARG A 192 -33.25 -35.35 3.16
N THR A 193 -32.36 -36.02 3.87
CA THR A 193 -32.67 -36.88 5.03
C THR A 193 -31.68 -36.53 6.12
#